data_AF-X0UL63-F1
#
_entry.id   AF-X0UL63-F1
#
_cell.length_a   1.000
_cell.length_b   1.000
_cell.length_c   1.000
_cell.angle_alpha   90.00
_cell.angle_beta   90.00
_cell.angle_gamma   90.00
#
_symmetry.space_group_name_H-M   'P 1'
#
loop_
_entity.id
_entity.type
_entity.pdbx_description
1 polymer ?
#
loop_
_entity_poly.entity_id
_entity_poly.type
_entity_poly.pdbx_seq_one_letter_code
_entity_poly.pdbx_strand_id
1 'polypeptide(L)'
;RDIRALPKLEGTVHVNIMLIVKFMQNYLFNPTEYPEVGTINDIKSDDFLWNQGPTKGLGKILFHDYNIAYDKFDLPNLNIFKEQINIFKEMLVNAPLEKSQAMNPDFTLTVGEMFALIVYGQLILENAPVHNIDNDIMDQMFDCYVRDFSNFALDLYSKPMTTDKQMEYCLKLIKKPAVDEARYQRVWGNYVYALKDTYVMND
;
A
#
# COMPACT_ATOMS: atom_id res chain seq x y z
N ARG A 1 8.39 14.56 -33.65
CA ARG A 1 7.99 15.48 -32.55
C ARG A 1 8.09 14.63 -31.31
N ASP A 2 9.21 14.75 -30.60
CA ASP A 2 9.62 13.80 -29.57
C ASP A 2 8.64 13.79 -28.39
N ILE A 3 8.47 12.62 -27.78
CA ILE A 3 7.64 12.41 -26.60
C ILE A 3 8.08 13.44 -25.55
N ARG A 4 7.18 14.36 -25.18
CA ARG A 4 7.44 15.40 -24.19
C ARG A 4 7.44 14.76 -22.79
N ALA A 5 8.60 14.20 -22.43
CA ALA A 5 8.87 13.52 -21.17
C ALA A 5 8.03 12.26 -20.93
N LEU A 6 8.55 11.39 -20.06
CA LEU A 6 7.83 10.23 -19.54
C LEU A 6 6.53 10.68 -18.84
N PRO A 7 5.48 9.82 -18.77
CA PRO A 7 4.28 10.07 -17.97
C PRO A 7 4.61 10.73 -16.63
N LYS A 8 3.82 11.72 -16.16
CA LYS A 8 4.15 12.56 -14.97
C LYS A 8 4.28 11.79 -13.65
N LEU A 9 4.05 10.48 -13.66
CA LEU A 9 4.17 9.54 -12.54
C LEU A 9 5.37 8.58 -12.69
N GLU A 10 6.15 8.69 -13.74
CA GLU A 10 7.41 7.97 -13.95
C GLU A 10 8.59 8.82 -13.43
N GLY A 11 8.47 9.27 -12.17
CA GLY A 11 9.54 9.95 -11.44
C GLY A 11 10.44 8.94 -10.71
N THR A 12 11.48 9.45 -10.04
CA THR A 12 12.21 8.62 -9.07
C THR A 12 11.30 8.24 -7.91
N VAL A 13 11.63 7.16 -7.20
CA VAL A 13 10.85 6.68 -6.04
C VAL A 13 10.51 7.83 -5.08
N HIS A 14 11.49 8.66 -4.72
CA HIS A 14 11.30 9.83 -3.85
C HIS A 14 10.25 10.82 -4.38
N VAL A 15 10.27 11.11 -5.69
CA VAL A 15 9.30 12.03 -6.31
C VAL A 15 7.90 11.45 -6.26
N ASN A 16 7.77 10.17 -6.61
CA ASN A 16 6.48 9.48 -6.56
C ASN A 16 5.94 9.40 -5.13
N ILE A 17 6.79 9.10 -4.16
CA ILE A 17 6.40 9.06 -2.74
C ILE A 17 5.95 10.44 -2.25
N MET A 18 6.68 11.51 -2.56
CA MET A 18 6.28 12.89 -2.24
C MET A 18 4.94 13.29 -2.89
N LEU A 19 4.58 12.69 -4.03
CA LEU A 19 3.27 12.90 -4.65
C LEU A 19 2.18 12.14 -3.91
N ILE A 20 2.37 10.85 -3.59
CA ILE A 20 1.32 10.05 -2.96
C ILE A 20 1.03 10.45 -1.52
N VAL A 21 2.03 10.95 -0.77
CA VAL A 21 1.84 11.43 0.61
C VAL A 21 0.84 12.59 0.67
N LYS A 22 0.64 13.33 -0.44
CA LYS A 22 -0.40 14.37 -0.54
C LYS A 22 -1.81 13.80 -0.47
N PHE A 23 -2.01 12.53 -0.80
CA PHE A 23 -3.30 11.85 -0.71
C PHE A 23 -3.58 11.26 0.67
N MET A 24 -2.53 11.00 1.46
CA MET A 24 -2.59 10.23 2.70
C MET A 24 -3.65 10.76 3.68
N GLN A 25 -3.73 12.07 3.87
CA GLN A 25 -4.72 12.66 4.78
C GLN A 25 -6.16 12.34 4.35
N ASN A 26 -6.49 12.56 3.09
CA ASN A 26 -7.87 12.34 2.63
C ASN A 26 -8.20 10.86 2.50
N TYR A 27 -7.24 10.05 2.06
CA TYR A 27 -7.40 8.61 1.95
C TYR A 27 -7.69 7.94 3.31
N LEU A 28 -6.95 8.32 4.37
CA LEU A 28 -7.07 7.65 5.67
C LEU A 28 -8.17 8.23 6.58
N PHE A 29 -8.55 9.49 6.38
CA PHE A 29 -9.39 10.22 7.35
C PHE A 29 -10.64 10.90 6.76
N ASN A 30 -10.72 11.12 5.44
CA ASN A 30 -11.83 11.85 4.81
C ASN A 30 -12.48 11.05 3.68
N PRO A 31 -13.11 9.89 3.98
CA PRO A 31 -13.78 9.11 2.96
C PRO A 31 -14.97 9.87 2.36
N THR A 32 -15.27 9.60 1.08
CA THR A 32 -16.45 10.08 0.39
C THR A 32 -17.09 8.95 -0.40
N GLU A 33 -18.38 9.09 -0.69
CA GLU A 33 -19.06 8.18 -1.61
C GLU A 33 -18.72 8.55 -3.06
N TYR A 34 -18.44 7.52 -3.84
CA TYR A 34 -18.29 7.56 -5.29
C TYR A 34 -19.07 6.39 -5.89
N PRO A 35 -19.43 6.42 -7.17
CA PRO A 35 -20.07 5.27 -7.82
C PRO A 35 -19.08 4.10 -7.90
N GLU A 36 -19.59 2.87 -7.72
CA GLU A 36 -18.79 1.68 -7.99
C GLU A 36 -18.36 1.65 -9.46
N VAL A 37 -17.08 1.36 -9.68
CA VAL A 37 -16.50 1.22 -11.01
C VAL A 37 -16.11 -0.23 -11.21
N GLY A 38 -16.64 -0.86 -12.26
CA GLY A 38 -16.27 -2.22 -12.62
C GLY A 38 -14.92 -2.31 -13.33
N THR A 39 -14.47 -3.52 -13.65
CA THR A 39 -13.26 -3.73 -14.44
C THR A 39 -13.40 -3.15 -15.84
N ILE A 40 -12.47 -2.26 -16.23
CA ILE A 40 -12.42 -1.66 -17.55
C ILE A 40 -11.55 -2.56 -18.45
N ASN A 41 -12.22 -3.36 -19.28
CA ASN A 41 -11.59 -4.26 -20.28
C ASN A 41 -11.92 -3.83 -21.73
N ASP A 42 -12.33 -2.58 -21.93
CA ASP A 42 -12.70 -2.08 -23.25
C ASP A 42 -11.47 -1.63 -24.06
N ILE A 43 -11.62 -1.55 -25.37
CA ILE A 43 -10.56 -1.15 -26.31
C ILE A 43 -10.49 0.37 -26.51
N LYS A 44 -11.12 1.16 -25.63
CA LYS A 44 -11.13 2.62 -25.81
C LYS A 44 -9.74 3.17 -25.59
N SER A 45 -9.43 4.23 -26.34
CA SER A 45 -8.16 4.94 -26.16
C SER A 45 -8.12 5.57 -24.77
N ASP A 46 -7.08 5.28 -24.00
CA ASP A 46 -6.74 6.03 -22.79
C ASP A 46 -6.02 7.33 -23.19
N ASP A 47 -6.77 8.24 -23.80
CA ASP A 47 -6.25 9.53 -24.25
C ASP A 47 -5.71 10.38 -23.08
N PHE A 48 -6.10 10.05 -21.84
CA PHE A 48 -5.58 10.71 -20.64
C PHE A 48 -4.10 10.40 -20.42
N LEU A 49 -3.63 9.19 -20.78
CA LEU A 49 -2.20 8.84 -20.74
C LEU A 49 -1.35 9.86 -21.52
N TRP A 50 -1.85 10.32 -22.66
CA TRP A 50 -1.19 11.30 -23.55
C TRP A 50 -1.49 12.76 -23.18
N ASN A 51 -2.67 13.03 -22.61
CA ASN A 51 -3.16 14.38 -22.29
C ASN A 51 -3.33 14.60 -20.78
N GLN A 52 -2.32 14.23 -19.99
CA GLN A 52 -2.39 14.29 -18.54
C GLN A 52 -2.63 15.72 -18.04
N GLY A 53 -3.61 15.87 -17.14
CA GLY A 53 -3.94 17.12 -16.48
C GLY A 53 -2.80 17.72 -15.61
N PRO A 54 -2.99 18.92 -15.07
CA PRO A 54 -2.04 19.52 -14.14
C PRO A 54 -1.95 18.72 -12.83
N THR A 55 -0.77 18.59 -12.26
CA THR A 55 -0.54 17.92 -10.95
C THR A 55 -0.83 18.83 -9.75
N LYS A 56 -1.52 19.97 -9.95
CA LYS A 56 -1.91 20.87 -8.86
C LYS A 56 -3.17 20.32 -8.17
N GLY A 57 -3.23 20.43 -6.85
CA GLY A 57 -4.43 20.10 -6.10
C GLY A 57 -4.63 18.62 -5.79
N LEU A 58 -3.59 17.78 -5.92
CA LEU A 58 -3.64 16.35 -5.54
C LEU A 58 -4.16 16.15 -4.11
N GLY A 59 -3.76 17.01 -3.15
CA GLY A 59 -4.26 16.95 -1.78
C GLY A 59 -5.73 17.35 -1.57
N LYS A 60 -6.47 17.68 -2.65
CA LYS A 60 -7.93 17.88 -2.61
C LYS A 60 -8.70 16.65 -3.07
N ILE A 61 -8.02 15.63 -3.59
CA ILE A 61 -8.65 14.39 -4.04
C ILE A 61 -9.11 13.62 -2.80
N LEU A 62 -10.37 13.19 -2.83
CA LEU A 62 -10.98 12.32 -1.83
C LEU A 62 -11.05 10.89 -2.39
N PHE A 63 -11.28 9.93 -1.52
CA PHE A 63 -11.30 8.50 -1.86
C PHE A 63 -12.52 7.83 -1.23
N HIS A 64 -12.89 6.66 -1.76
CA HIS A 64 -13.78 5.76 -1.04
C HIS A 64 -13.18 5.36 0.32
N ASP A 65 -14.05 4.92 1.23
CA ASP A 65 -13.59 4.31 2.47
C ASP A 65 -12.86 2.98 2.19
N TYR A 66 -11.54 2.98 2.40
CA TYR A 66 -10.71 1.80 2.19
C TYR A 66 -11.10 0.63 3.11
N ASN A 67 -11.73 0.89 4.26
CA ASN A 67 -12.16 -0.16 5.19
C ASN A 67 -13.17 -1.12 4.52
N ILE A 68 -13.93 -0.66 3.53
CA ILE A 68 -14.84 -1.51 2.73
C ILE A 68 -14.11 -2.72 2.12
N ALA A 69 -12.87 -2.57 1.67
CA ALA A 69 -12.08 -3.67 1.13
C ALA A 69 -11.51 -4.57 2.24
N TYR A 70 -10.99 -3.95 3.29
CA TYR A 70 -10.34 -4.63 4.43
C TYR A 70 -11.31 -5.44 5.29
N ASP A 71 -12.57 -5.05 5.36
CA ASP A 71 -13.60 -5.71 6.17
C ASP A 71 -14.29 -6.87 5.44
N LYS A 72 -14.04 -7.05 4.13
CA LYS A 72 -14.57 -8.18 3.35
C LYS A 72 -13.94 -9.52 3.73
N PHE A 73 -12.78 -9.50 4.38
CA PHE A 73 -11.99 -10.70 4.65
C PHE A 73 -11.59 -10.78 6.12
N ASP A 74 -11.61 -12.00 6.64
CA ASP A 74 -11.16 -12.34 7.99
C ASP A 74 -10.01 -13.33 7.89
N LEU A 75 -8.79 -12.79 7.77
CA LEU A 75 -7.55 -13.56 7.61
C LEU A 75 -6.57 -13.18 8.72
N PRO A 76 -5.82 -14.14 9.31
CA PRO A 76 -4.94 -13.88 10.44
C PRO A 76 -3.94 -12.73 10.24
N ASN A 77 -3.18 -12.73 9.13
CA ASN A 77 -2.20 -11.69 8.86
C ASN A 77 -2.86 -10.37 8.44
N LEU A 78 -3.98 -10.43 7.71
CA LEU A 78 -4.74 -9.24 7.37
C LEU A 78 -5.22 -8.52 8.64
N ASN A 79 -5.67 -9.26 9.65
CA ASN A 79 -6.12 -8.69 10.92
C ASN A 79 -4.98 -8.01 11.69
N ILE A 80 -3.78 -8.61 11.68
CA ILE A 80 -2.58 -7.97 12.25
C ILE A 80 -2.22 -6.71 11.48
N PHE A 81 -2.30 -6.74 10.15
CA PHE A 81 -2.02 -5.59 9.31
C PHE A 81 -3.04 -4.46 9.54
N LYS A 82 -4.34 -4.78 9.70
CA LYS A 82 -5.38 -3.81 10.12
C LYS A 82 -5.05 -3.16 11.47
N GLU A 83 -4.53 -3.91 12.43
CA GLU A 83 -4.04 -3.35 13.70
C GLU A 83 -2.90 -2.34 13.46
N GLN A 84 -1.91 -2.69 12.64
CA GLN A 84 -0.80 -1.78 12.29
C GLN A 84 -1.31 -0.51 11.60
N ILE A 85 -2.29 -0.61 10.69
CA ILE A 85 -2.92 0.55 10.04
C ILE A 85 -3.56 1.47 11.09
N ASN A 86 -4.28 0.92 12.05
CA ASN A 86 -4.93 1.72 13.10
C ASN A 86 -3.91 2.45 13.98
N ILE A 87 -2.85 1.75 14.42
CA ILE A 87 -1.76 2.35 15.18
C ILE A 87 -1.05 3.44 14.35
N PHE A 88 -0.85 3.23 13.05
CA PHE A 88 -0.25 4.21 12.16
C PHE A 88 -1.13 5.46 12.03
N LYS A 89 -2.45 5.29 11.89
CA LYS A 89 -3.41 6.41 11.91
C LYS A 89 -3.37 7.17 13.23
N GLU A 90 -3.31 6.47 14.36
CA GLU A 90 -3.15 7.09 15.67
C GLU A 90 -1.84 7.89 15.78
N MET A 91 -0.74 7.36 15.24
CA MET A 91 0.54 8.06 15.17
C MET A 91 0.42 9.35 14.36
N LEU A 92 -0.19 9.30 13.17
CA LEU A 92 -0.36 10.47 12.31
C LEU A 92 -1.19 11.58 12.97
N VAL A 93 -2.14 11.23 13.84
CA VAL A 93 -2.97 12.20 14.58
C VAL A 93 -2.25 12.73 15.83
N ASN A 94 -1.65 11.84 16.62
CA ASN A 94 -1.13 12.19 17.94
C ASN A 94 0.34 12.58 17.94
N ALA A 95 1.11 12.14 16.95
CA ALA A 95 2.52 12.42 16.75
C ALA A 95 2.78 12.77 15.27
N PRO A 96 2.08 13.78 14.71
CA PRO A 96 2.17 14.14 13.31
C PRO A 96 3.60 14.51 12.92
N LEU A 97 3.89 14.41 11.63
CA LEU A 97 5.18 14.85 11.10
C LEU A 97 5.37 16.34 11.38
N GLU A 98 6.55 16.70 11.90
CA GLU A 98 6.98 18.09 11.99
C GLU A 98 7.25 18.66 10.59
N LYS A 99 7.22 19.99 10.46
CA LYS A 99 7.52 20.66 9.17
C LYS A 99 8.90 20.28 8.62
N SER A 100 9.89 20.11 9.50
CA SER A 100 11.24 19.67 9.15
C SER A 100 11.25 18.24 8.58
N GLN A 101 10.52 17.33 9.22
CA GLN A 101 10.35 15.93 8.80
C GLN A 101 9.62 15.82 7.46
N ALA A 102 8.51 16.56 7.29
CA ALA A 102 7.72 16.57 6.06
C ALA A 102 8.48 17.14 4.84
N MET A 103 9.53 17.94 5.07
CA MET A 103 10.41 18.45 4.03
C MET A 103 11.68 17.60 3.83
N ASN A 104 11.88 16.57 4.65
CA ASN A 104 12.99 15.64 4.54
C ASN A 104 12.56 14.44 3.66
N PRO A 105 13.20 14.23 2.48
CA PRO A 105 12.83 13.14 1.59
C PRO A 105 13.03 11.74 2.20
N ASP A 106 14.05 11.53 3.02
CA ASP A 106 14.35 10.24 3.64
C ASP A 106 13.28 9.88 4.70
N PHE A 107 12.85 10.85 5.50
CA PHE A 107 11.76 10.64 6.47
C PHE A 107 10.41 10.40 5.77
N THR A 108 10.13 11.22 4.75
CA THR A 108 8.88 11.14 3.98
C THR A 108 8.81 9.87 3.16
N LEU A 109 9.95 9.33 2.72
CA LEU A 109 10.05 8.07 1.99
C LEU A 109 9.47 6.92 2.82
N THR A 110 9.99 6.69 4.03
CA THR A 110 9.55 5.60 4.91
C THR A 110 8.06 5.70 5.25
N VAL A 111 7.56 6.90 5.58
CA VAL A 111 6.13 7.12 5.86
C VAL A 111 5.27 6.85 4.62
N GLY A 112 5.75 7.26 3.44
CA GLY A 112 5.07 7.03 2.19
C GLY A 112 5.06 5.57 1.74
N GLU A 113 6.11 4.80 2.03
CA GLU A 113 6.16 3.35 1.78
C GLU A 113 5.17 2.60 2.66
N MET A 114 5.06 2.96 3.94
CA MET A 114 4.02 2.45 4.83
C MET A 114 2.62 2.77 4.28
N PHE A 115 2.39 4.01 3.86
CA PHE A 115 1.13 4.41 3.24
C PHE A 115 0.84 3.62 1.95
N ALA A 116 1.85 3.40 1.10
CA ALA A 116 1.70 2.64 -0.14
C ALA A 116 1.24 1.20 0.12
N LEU A 117 1.77 0.53 1.15
CA LEU A 117 1.31 -0.82 1.52
C LEU A 117 -0.19 -0.85 1.86
N ILE A 118 -0.72 0.20 2.49
CA ILE A 118 -2.16 0.30 2.80
C ILE A 118 -2.98 0.38 1.51
N VAL A 119 -2.55 1.23 0.58
CA VAL A 119 -3.23 1.43 -0.71
C VAL A 119 -3.17 0.17 -1.57
N TYR A 120 -1.99 -0.46 -1.68
CA TYR A 120 -1.85 -1.71 -2.42
C TYR A 120 -2.64 -2.85 -1.76
N GLY A 121 -2.69 -2.91 -0.44
CA GLY A 121 -3.52 -3.87 0.29
C GLY A 121 -5.00 -3.73 -0.06
N GLN A 122 -5.53 -2.50 -0.13
CA GLN A 122 -6.90 -2.25 -0.62
C GLN A 122 -7.09 -2.82 -2.03
N LEU A 123 -6.21 -2.47 -2.96
CA LEU A 123 -6.34 -2.87 -4.38
C LEU A 123 -6.29 -4.39 -4.55
N ILE A 124 -5.43 -5.09 -3.79
CA ILE A 124 -5.37 -6.55 -3.76
C ILE A 124 -6.69 -7.14 -3.29
N LEU A 125 -7.23 -6.64 -2.18
CA LEU A 125 -8.47 -7.15 -1.59
C LEU A 125 -9.70 -6.88 -2.49
N GLU A 126 -9.74 -5.74 -3.16
CA GLU A 126 -10.81 -5.42 -4.11
C GLU A 126 -10.81 -6.35 -5.33
N ASN A 127 -9.62 -6.72 -5.82
CA ASN A 127 -9.47 -7.53 -7.02
C ASN A 127 -9.43 -9.03 -6.74
N ALA A 128 -9.21 -9.47 -5.50
CA ALA A 128 -9.14 -10.88 -5.16
C ALA A 128 -10.41 -11.68 -5.56
N PRO A 129 -11.64 -11.19 -5.35
CA PRO A 129 -12.85 -11.87 -5.83
C PRO A 129 -12.96 -11.87 -7.35
N VAL A 130 -12.52 -10.80 -8.02
CA VAL A 130 -12.57 -10.66 -9.49
C VAL A 130 -11.70 -11.72 -10.17
N HIS A 131 -10.55 -12.03 -9.58
CA HIS A 131 -9.61 -13.03 -10.10
C HIS A 131 -9.70 -14.39 -9.41
N ASN A 132 -10.68 -14.60 -8.52
CA ASN A 132 -10.86 -15.82 -7.74
C ASN A 132 -9.57 -16.26 -7.02
N ILE A 133 -8.91 -15.32 -6.35
CA ILE A 133 -7.68 -15.57 -5.60
C ILE A 133 -8.00 -16.28 -4.28
N ASP A 134 -7.25 -17.34 -3.98
CA ASP A 134 -7.42 -18.13 -2.77
C ASP A 134 -7.02 -17.34 -1.50
N ASN A 135 -7.75 -17.57 -0.41
CA ASN A 135 -7.48 -16.97 0.90
C ASN A 135 -6.09 -17.30 1.44
N ASP A 136 -5.56 -18.51 1.19
CA ASP A 136 -4.23 -18.90 1.62
C ASP A 136 -3.15 -18.03 0.95
N ILE A 137 -3.31 -17.70 -0.33
CA ILE A 137 -2.41 -16.80 -1.07
C ILE A 137 -2.51 -15.39 -0.52
N MET A 138 -3.74 -14.88 -0.34
CA MET A 138 -3.93 -13.54 0.21
C MET A 138 -3.32 -13.41 1.61
N ASP A 139 -3.58 -14.35 2.51
CA ASP A 139 -3.05 -14.31 3.87
C ASP A 139 -1.51 -14.47 3.89
N GLN A 140 -0.94 -15.19 2.92
CA GLN A 140 0.50 -15.26 2.73
C GLN A 140 1.12 -13.97 2.15
N MET A 141 0.37 -13.20 1.34
CA MET A 141 0.80 -11.87 0.93
C MET A 141 0.79 -10.90 2.13
N PHE A 142 -0.24 -10.98 2.99
CA PHE A 142 -0.32 -10.14 4.18
C PHE A 142 0.71 -10.50 5.25
N ASP A 143 1.21 -11.75 5.31
CA ASP A 143 2.42 -12.09 6.08
C ASP A 143 3.59 -11.16 5.73
N CYS A 144 3.85 -10.98 4.42
CA CYS A 144 4.90 -10.09 3.94
C CYS A 144 4.60 -8.65 4.32
N TYR A 145 3.35 -8.19 4.17
CA TYR A 145 2.98 -6.80 4.49
C TYR A 145 3.17 -6.48 5.97
N VAL A 146 2.84 -7.41 6.87
CA VAL A 146 3.07 -7.24 8.32
C VAL A 146 4.56 -7.05 8.63
N ARG A 147 5.42 -7.84 7.97
CA ARG A 147 6.87 -7.76 8.12
C ARG A 147 7.43 -6.47 7.52
N ASP A 148 7.01 -6.10 6.33
CA ASP A 148 7.47 -4.88 5.66
C ASP A 148 7.05 -3.62 6.44
N PHE A 149 5.81 -3.56 6.92
CA PHE A 149 5.35 -2.47 7.77
C PHE A 149 6.14 -2.36 9.07
N SER A 150 6.52 -3.51 9.67
CA SER A 150 7.39 -3.55 10.84
C SER A 150 8.82 -3.11 10.54
N ASN A 151 9.36 -3.46 9.38
CA ASN A 151 10.68 -3.02 8.93
C ASN A 151 10.71 -1.50 8.74
N PHE A 152 9.69 -0.91 8.11
CA PHE A 152 9.57 0.53 7.96
C PHE A 152 9.38 1.24 9.31
N ALA A 153 8.61 0.66 10.23
CA ALA A 153 8.49 1.20 11.59
C ALA A 153 9.84 1.22 12.33
N LEU A 154 10.67 0.18 12.17
CA LEU A 154 12.01 0.12 12.75
C LEU A 154 12.97 1.13 12.08
N ASP A 155 12.93 1.28 10.76
CA ASP A 155 13.69 2.31 10.05
C ASP A 155 13.31 3.70 10.57
N LEU A 156 12.01 4.00 10.62
CA LEU A 156 11.49 5.26 11.14
C LEU A 156 11.91 5.50 12.59
N TYR A 157 11.82 4.50 13.47
CA TYR A 157 12.30 4.58 14.85
C TYR A 157 13.77 5.02 14.94
N SER A 158 14.60 4.58 13.98
CA SER A 158 16.04 4.75 14.02
C SER A 158 16.52 6.05 13.34
N LYS A 159 15.63 6.82 12.69
CA LYS A 159 16.02 8.06 12.03
C LYS A 159 16.35 9.17 13.05
N PRO A 160 17.43 9.97 12.84
CA PRO A 160 17.85 11.00 13.80
C PRO A 160 16.82 12.09 14.12
N MET A 161 15.84 12.28 13.24
CA MET A 161 14.81 13.30 13.38
C MET A 161 13.54 12.79 14.07
N THR A 162 13.47 11.50 14.39
CA THR A 162 12.28 10.90 15.01
C THR A 162 12.15 11.36 16.46
N THR A 163 10.96 11.79 16.84
CA THR A 163 10.66 12.25 18.21
C THR A 163 10.38 11.08 19.13
N ASP A 164 10.58 11.26 20.44
CA ASP A 164 10.29 10.23 21.45
C ASP A 164 8.85 9.67 21.32
N LYS A 165 7.88 10.56 21.07
CA LYS A 165 6.48 10.17 20.88
C LYS A 165 6.27 9.34 19.61
N GLN A 166 6.96 9.66 18.52
CA GLN A 166 6.91 8.84 17.29
C GLN A 166 7.58 7.48 17.53
N MET A 167 8.70 7.44 18.27
CA MET A 167 9.39 6.20 18.62
C MET A 167 8.48 5.23 19.39
N GLU A 168 7.67 5.74 20.34
CA GLU A 168 6.67 4.92 21.05
C GLU A 168 5.66 4.26 20.10
N TYR A 169 5.19 4.99 19.09
CA TYR A 169 4.30 4.45 18.07
C TYR A 169 5.02 3.44 17.16
N CYS A 170 6.25 3.73 16.73
CA CYS A 170 7.04 2.81 15.93
C CYS A 170 7.22 1.46 16.62
N LEU A 171 7.47 1.42 17.93
CA LEU A 171 7.56 0.17 18.68
C LEU A 171 6.23 -0.60 18.72
N LYS A 172 5.08 0.09 18.80
CA LYS A 172 3.75 -0.54 18.71
C LYS A 172 3.45 -1.10 17.33
N LEU A 173 4.01 -0.47 16.28
CA LEU A 173 3.83 -0.89 14.89
C LEU A 173 4.61 -2.16 14.53
N ILE A 174 5.67 -2.48 15.28
CA ILE A 174 6.44 -3.72 15.06
C ILE A 174 5.60 -4.91 15.53
N LYS A 175 5.19 -5.75 14.57
CA LYS A 175 4.38 -6.94 14.79
C LYS A 175 5.03 -8.15 14.14
N LYS A 176 4.68 -9.33 14.63
CA LYS A 176 5.01 -10.60 13.97
C LYS A 176 3.79 -11.09 13.20
N PRO A 177 3.97 -11.62 11.99
CA PRO A 177 2.87 -12.27 11.29
C PRO A 177 2.41 -13.52 12.05
N ALA A 178 1.17 -13.92 11.80
CA ALA A 178 0.61 -15.18 12.28
C ALA A 178 1.33 -16.36 11.62
N VAL A 179 2.04 -17.13 12.46
CA VAL A 179 2.76 -18.33 12.05
C VAL A 179 1.74 -19.42 11.71
N ASP A 180 1.74 -19.85 10.45
CA ASP A 180 0.98 -21.01 9.98
C ASP A 180 1.81 -21.76 8.93
N GLU A 181 2.53 -22.79 9.39
CA GLU A 181 3.34 -23.64 8.51
C GLU A 181 2.45 -24.43 7.54
N ALA A 182 1.24 -24.82 7.95
CA ALA A 182 0.34 -25.58 7.08
C ALA A 182 -0.15 -24.72 5.92
N ARG A 183 -0.52 -23.45 6.16
CA ARG A 183 -0.81 -22.47 5.09
C ARG A 183 0.37 -22.32 4.15
N TYR A 184 1.58 -22.12 4.70
CA TYR A 184 2.79 -21.98 3.88
C TYR A 184 2.99 -23.19 2.95
N GLN A 185 2.87 -24.41 3.48
CA GLN A 185 3.01 -25.64 2.67
C GLN A 185 1.90 -25.78 1.62
N ARG A 186 0.65 -25.39 1.92
CA ARG A 186 -0.43 -25.37 0.92
C ARG A 186 -0.13 -24.38 -0.20
N VAL A 187 0.30 -23.17 0.14
CA VAL A 187 0.70 -22.14 -0.84
C VAL A 187 1.85 -22.65 -1.72
N TRP A 188 2.90 -23.16 -1.08
CA TRP A 188 4.08 -23.69 -1.77
C TRP A 188 3.73 -24.84 -2.71
N GLY A 189 3.04 -25.87 -2.19
CA GLY A 189 2.73 -27.07 -2.96
C GLY A 189 1.73 -26.84 -4.08
N ASN A 190 0.64 -26.13 -3.80
CA ASN A 190 -0.49 -26.03 -4.72
C ASN A 190 -0.35 -24.92 -5.77
N TYR A 191 0.37 -23.84 -5.45
CA TYR A 191 0.41 -22.65 -6.31
C TYR A 191 1.80 -22.29 -6.82
N VAL A 192 2.87 -22.56 -6.05
CA VAL A 192 4.23 -22.20 -6.47
C VAL A 192 4.90 -23.36 -7.17
N TYR A 193 5.05 -24.49 -6.47
CA TYR A 193 5.73 -25.67 -6.99
C TYR A 193 4.93 -26.33 -8.13
N ALA A 194 3.60 -26.20 -8.13
CA ALA A 194 2.74 -26.65 -9.22
C ALA A 194 3.02 -25.94 -10.57
N LEU A 195 3.65 -24.75 -10.55
CA LEU A 195 4.05 -24.00 -11.75
C LEU A 195 5.43 -24.42 -12.28
N LYS A 196 6.09 -25.39 -11.63
CA LYS A 196 7.36 -25.90 -12.10
C LYS A 196 7.18 -26.51 -13.50
N ASP A 197 8.07 -26.12 -14.41
CA ASP A 197 8.13 -26.62 -15.79
C ASP A 197 6.85 -26.32 -16.63
N THR A 198 5.95 -25.44 -16.18
CA THR A 198 4.74 -25.07 -16.95
C THR A 198 5.02 -24.04 -18.04
N TYR A 199 6.09 -23.25 -17.90
CA TYR A 199 6.53 -22.31 -18.93
C TYR A 199 7.48 -23.02 -19.91
N VAL A 200 7.11 -23.03 -21.18
CA VAL A 200 7.96 -23.49 -22.28
C VAL A 200 8.04 -22.36 -23.29
N MET A 201 9.26 -21.97 -23.68
CA MET A 201 9.46 -21.03 -24.80
C MET A 201 8.92 -21.68 -26.07
N ASN A 202 8.17 -20.94 -26.89
CA ASN A 202 7.83 -21.41 -28.23
C ASN A 202 9.12 -21.57 -29.04
N ASP A 203 9.29 -22.74 -29.67
CA ASP A 203 10.38 -23.00 -30.64
C ASP A 203 10.25 -22.14 -31.91
#